data_AF-A0A0C9YMS1-F1
#
_entry.id   AF-A0A0C9YMS1-F1
#
_cell.length_a   1.000
_cell.length_b   1.000
_cell.length_c   1.000
_cell.angle_alpha   90.00
_cell.angle_beta   90.00
_cell.angle_gamma   90.00
#
_symmetry.space_group_name_H-M   'P 1'
#
loop_
_entity.id
_entity.type
_entity.pdbx_description
1 polymer ?
#
loop_
_entity_poly.entity_id
_entity_poly.type
_entity_poly.pdbx_seq_one_letter_code
_entity_poly.pdbx_strand_id
1 'polypeptide(L)'
;MAILIDAKFEATIIAACSKHQQEHWEDRDYRTCISFPEYFVKFGDYEKLWPEIQTQLHVAAYAESLVDTLRPRIARVFHYFERNEEEAYLVMERIELSHSPKRMREAITWLATVPAPDGRVVGPLGGGRIRHGFFKRGVRYSRDGASIGRIILVLPTKD
;
A
#
# COMPACT_ATOMS: atom_id res chain seq x y z
N MET A 1 -20.13 2.89 6.10
CA MET A 1 -19.97 4.30 6.49
C MET A 1 -19.24 5.03 5.38
N ALA A 2 -19.67 6.24 5.04
CA ALA A 2 -18.90 7.12 4.16
C ALA A 2 -17.91 7.91 5.04
N ILE A 3 -16.62 7.85 4.73
CA ILE A 3 -15.60 8.67 5.39
C ILE A 3 -15.75 10.08 4.82
N LEU A 4 -15.99 11.07 5.69
CA LEU A 4 -15.98 12.47 5.30
C LEU A 4 -14.52 12.93 5.22
N ILE A 5 -14.08 13.22 4.00
CA ILE A 5 -12.74 13.70 3.73
C ILE A 5 -12.79 15.23 3.78
N ASP A 6 -12.27 15.79 4.87
CA ASP A 6 -12.13 17.23 5.06
C ASP A 6 -10.79 17.56 5.73
N ALA A 7 -10.49 18.85 5.88
CA ALA A 7 -9.24 19.31 6.50
C ALA A 7 -9.08 18.82 7.96
N LYS A 8 -10.18 18.58 8.67
CA LYS A 8 -10.15 18.07 10.04
C LYS A 8 -9.77 16.59 10.07
N PHE A 9 -10.25 15.81 9.10
CA PHE A 9 -9.85 14.43 8.89
C PHE A 9 -8.36 14.35 8.59
N GLU A 10 -7.85 15.13 7.63
CA GLU A 10 -6.42 15.19 7.31
C GLU A 10 -5.57 15.57 8.53
N ALA A 11 -5.97 16.60 9.28
CA ALA A 11 -5.27 17.00 10.51
C ALA A 11 -5.24 15.89 11.56
N THR A 12 -6.31 15.10 11.68
CA THR A 12 -6.37 13.95 12.59
C THR A 12 -5.39 12.86 12.15
N ILE A 13 -5.33 12.58 10.85
CA ILE A 13 -4.37 11.62 10.30
C ILE A 13 -2.93 12.07 10.54
N ILE A 14 -2.61 13.34 10.24
CA ILE A 14 -1.26 13.91 10.45
C ILE A 14 -0.86 13.79 11.92
N ALA A 15 -1.75 14.15 12.85
CA ALA A 15 -1.48 14.08 14.29
C ALA A 15 -1.22 12.63 14.74
N ALA A 16 -2.04 11.67 14.29
CA ALA A 16 -1.86 10.26 14.62
C ALA A 16 -0.55 9.69 14.04
N CYS A 17 -0.21 10.02 12.79
CA CYS A 17 1.03 9.60 12.14
C CYS A 17 2.27 10.17 12.84
N SER A 18 2.21 11.47 13.20
CA SER A 18 3.29 12.14 13.94
C SER A 18 3.51 11.49 15.30
N LYS A 19 2.44 11.18 16.03
CA LYS A 19 2.51 10.50 17.33
C LYS A 19 3.11 9.09 17.18
N HIS A 20 2.62 8.30 16.23
CA HIS A 20 3.14 6.95 15.96
C HIS A 20 4.64 6.97 15.62
N GLN A 21 5.07 7.93 14.81
CA GLN A 21 6.50 8.10 14.53
C GLN A 21 7.29 8.44 15.79
N GLN A 22 6.84 9.39 16.60
CA GLN A 22 7.52 9.75 17.85
C GLN A 22 7.64 8.57 18.82
N GLU A 23 6.60 7.75 18.93
CA GLU A 23 6.54 6.62 19.86
C GLU A 23 7.34 5.40 19.38
N HIS A 24 7.48 5.21 18.06
CA HIS A 24 7.95 3.94 17.51
C HIS A 24 9.13 4.05 16.54
N TRP A 25 9.68 5.23 16.23
CA TRP A 25 10.73 5.35 15.21
C TRP A 25 12.01 4.56 15.50
N GLU A 26 12.31 4.26 16.78
CA GLU A 26 13.45 3.43 17.19
C GLU A 26 13.15 1.93 17.16
N ASP A 27 11.88 1.53 17.00
CA ASP A 27 11.51 0.12 16.98
C ASP A 27 12.09 -0.57 15.74
N ARG A 28 12.70 -1.75 15.94
CA ARG A 28 13.30 -2.53 14.85
C ARG A 28 12.31 -2.89 13.73
N ASP A 29 11.02 -3.00 14.08
CA ASP A 29 9.93 -3.33 13.18
C ASP A 29 9.05 -2.13 12.84
N TYR A 30 9.52 -0.91 13.12
CA TYR A 30 8.83 0.32 12.78
C TYR A 30 8.37 0.35 11.32
N ARG A 31 7.12 0.73 11.13
CA ARG A 31 6.50 0.95 9.83
C ARG A 31 5.86 2.32 9.81
N THR A 32 5.98 3.02 8.68
CA THR A 32 5.29 4.28 8.42
C THR A 32 3.84 4.03 7.99
N CYS A 33 3.12 3.25 8.80
CA CYS A 33 1.72 2.94 8.58
C CYS A 33 0.97 2.66 9.89
N ILE A 34 -0.32 3.00 9.92
CA ILE A 34 -1.21 2.85 11.07
C ILE A 34 -2.52 2.20 10.62
N SER A 35 -3.00 1.24 11.41
CA SER A 35 -4.32 0.64 11.24
C SER A 35 -5.33 1.32 12.16
N PHE A 36 -6.40 1.86 11.58
CA PHE A 36 -7.59 2.31 12.30
C PHE A 36 -8.70 1.27 12.13
N PRO A 37 -9.78 1.29 12.92
CA PRO A 37 -10.87 0.32 12.78
C PRO A 37 -11.47 0.24 11.36
N GLU A 38 -11.61 1.39 10.69
CA GLU A 38 -12.30 1.50 9.40
C GLU A 38 -11.36 1.65 8.20
N TYR A 39 -10.14 2.12 8.41
CA TYR A 39 -9.20 2.43 7.34
C TYR A 39 -7.76 2.20 7.79
N PHE A 40 -6.88 2.16 6.81
CA PHE A 40 -5.45 1.98 6.98
C PHE A 40 -4.73 3.15 6.34
N VAL A 41 -3.71 3.67 7.02
CA VAL A 41 -2.93 4.81 6.55
C VAL A 41 -1.49 4.38 6.35
N LYS A 42 -0.92 4.68 5.18
CA LYS A 42 0.54 4.80 5.01
C LYS A 42 0.92 6.25 4.97
N PHE A 43 2.10 6.57 5.48
CA PHE A 43 2.64 7.91 5.42
C PHE A 43 4.15 7.89 5.20
N GLY A 44 4.72 9.05 4.93
CA GLY A 44 6.16 9.25 4.86
C GLY A 44 6.56 10.11 3.67
N ASP A 45 7.84 10.05 3.34
CA ASP A 45 8.47 10.80 2.25
C ASP A 45 7.68 10.69 0.93
N TYR A 46 7.32 11.84 0.37
CA TYR A 46 6.53 11.96 -0.86
C TYR A 46 7.19 11.21 -2.03
N GLU A 47 8.48 11.42 -2.29
CA GLU A 47 9.18 10.79 -3.42
C GLU A 47 9.17 9.26 -3.34
N LYS A 48 9.12 8.70 -2.12
CA LYS A 48 9.08 7.26 -1.89
C LYS A 48 7.66 6.71 -1.91
N LEU A 49 6.69 7.43 -1.34
CA LEU A 49 5.32 6.95 -1.23
C LEU A 49 4.52 7.17 -2.51
N TRP A 50 4.83 8.22 -3.28
CA TRP A 50 4.13 8.56 -4.52
C TRP A 50 4.11 7.40 -5.53
N PRO A 51 5.21 6.67 -5.76
CA PRO A 51 5.15 5.50 -6.63
C PRO A 51 4.26 4.37 -6.13
N GLU A 52 4.18 4.18 -4.81
CA GLU A 52 3.25 3.21 -4.22
C GLU A 52 1.79 3.64 -4.41
N ILE A 53 1.49 4.94 -4.24
CA ILE A 53 0.16 5.51 -4.47
C ILE A 53 -0.27 5.27 -5.92
N GLN A 54 0.59 5.62 -6.88
CA GLN A 54 0.30 5.43 -8.31
C GLN A 54 0.11 3.96 -8.67
N THR A 55 0.90 3.07 -8.07
CA THR A 55 0.75 1.62 -8.27
C THR A 55 -0.57 1.09 -7.70
N GLN A 56 -0.94 1.51 -6.48
CA GLN A 56 -2.19 1.12 -5.85
C GLN A 56 -3.39 1.59 -6.67
N LEU A 57 -3.39 2.85 -7.14
CA LEU A 57 -4.45 3.40 -7.98
C LEU A 57 -4.59 2.63 -9.30
N HIS A 58 -3.47 2.36 -9.97
CA HIS A 58 -3.48 1.62 -11.25
C HIS A 58 -4.03 0.20 -11.08
N VAL A 59 -3.53 -0.54 -10.09
CA VAL A 59 -3.97 -1.92 -9.86
C VAL A 59 -5.42 -1.98 -9.38
N ALA A 60 -5.86 -1.02 -8.56
CA ALA A 60 -7.26 -0.92 -8.14
C ALA A 60 -8.18 -0.64 -9.33
N ALA A 61 -7.84 0.34 -10.18
CA ALA A 61 -8.62 0.67 -11.38
C ALA A 61 -8.69 -0.52 -12.35
N TYR A 62 -7.58 -1.20 -12.58
CA TYR A 62 -7.57 -2.42 -13.41
C TYR A 62 -8.47 -3.50 -12.80
N ALA A 63 -8.38 -3.73 -11.50
CA ALA A 63 -9.23 -4.71 -10.82
C ALA A 63 -10.73 -4.37 -10.93
N GLU A 64 -11.10 -3.09 -10.84
CA GLU A 64 -12.48 -2.62 -11.01
C GLU A 64 -12.98 -2.75 -12.46
N SER A 65 -12.08 -2.68 -13.45
CA SER A 65 -12.43 -2.86 -14.87
C SER A 65 -12.79 -4.31 -15.24
N LEU A 66 -12.42 -5.28 -14.41
CA LEU A 66 -12.69 -6.69 -14.66
C LEU A 66 -14.05 -7.10 -14.08
N VAL A 67 -14.86 -7.80 -14.89
CA VAL A 67 -16.13 -8.43 -14.48
C VAL A 67 -15.88 -9.69 -13.63
N ASP A 68 -14.65 -10.21 -13.63
CA ASP A 68 -14.29 -11.48 -13.01
C ASP A 68 -14.27 -11.45 -11.47
N THR A 69 -14.76 -12.54 -10.87
CA THR A 69 -14.80 -12.80 -9.42
C THR A 69 -13.49 -13.40 -8.89
N LEU A 70 -12.58 -13.87 -9.76
CA LEU A 70 -11.32 -14.49 -9.35
C LEU A 70 -10.20 -13.48 -9.02
N ARG A 71 -10.49 -12.17 -9.11
CA ARG A 71 -9.50 -11.13 -8.77
C ARG A 71 -9.30 -11.02 -7.25
N PRO A 72 -8.08 -10.66 -6.80
CA PRO A 72 -7.88 -10.23 -5.43
C PRO A 72 -8.68 -8.96 -5.13
N ARG A 73 -9.25 -8.90 -3.92
CA ARG A 73 -9.68 -7.65 -3.30
C ARG A 73 -8.45 -6.77 -3.13
N ILE A 74 -8.48 -5.65 -3.82
CA ILE A 74 -7.51 -4.57 -3.71
C ILE A 74 -8.08 -3.59 -2.69
N ALA A 75 -7.27 -3.13 -1.74
CA ALA A 75 -7.70 -2.06 -0.84
C ALA A 75 -8.09 -0.84 -1.65
N ARG A 76 -9.35 -0.41 -1.53
CA ARG A 76 -9.83 0.82 -2.18
C ARG A 76 -9.10 2.01 -1.57
N VAL A 77 -8.57 2.89 -2.41
CA VAL A 77 -8.01 4.17 -1.97
C VAL A 77 -9.18 5.10 -1.65
N PHE A 78 -9.26 5.58 -0.40
CA PHE A 78 -10.27 6.56 -0.01
C PHE A 78 -9.78 7.97 -0.27
N HIS A 79 -8.51 8.24 0.08
CA HIS A 79 -7.91 9.56 -0.03
C HIS A 79 -6.39 9.45 -0.13
N TYR A 80 -5.78 10.44 -0.77
CA TYR A 80 -4.35 10.70 -0.62
C TYR A 80 -4.13 12.21 -0.61
N PHE A 81 -3.17 12.67 0.17
CA PHE A 81 -2.83 14.09 0.29
C PHE A 81 -1.36 14.25 0.68
N GLU A 82 -0.86 15.46 0.49
CA GLU A 82 0.52 15.83 0.82
C GLU A 82 0.55 16.96 1.84
N ARG A 83 1.68 17.04 2.54
CA ARG A 83 1.99 18.11 3.47
C ARG A 83 3.35 18.68 3.09
N ASN A 84 3.35 19.96 2.73
CA ASN A 84 4.55 20.74 2.40
C ASN A 84 5.44 20.08 1.32
N GLU A 85 4.87 19.32 0.38
CA GLU A 85 5.59 18.60 -0.69
C GLU A 85 6.63 17.56 -0.21
N GLU A 86 6.80 17.37 1.10
CA GLU A 86 7.79 16.45 1.68
C GLU A 86 7.17 15.16 2.18
N GLU A 87 5.96 15.24 2.74
CA GLU A 87 5.24 14.10 3.30
C GLU A 87 3.97 13.81 2.51
N ALA A 88 3.75 12.55 2.20
CA ALA A 88 2.52 12.04 1.62
C ALA A 88 1.80 11.11 2.59
N TYR A 89 0.48 11.06 2.44
CA TYR A 89 -0.43 10.22 3.20
C TYR A 89 -1.34 9.47 2.23
N LEU A 90 -1.44 8.16 2.40
CA LEU A 90 -2.32 7.30 1.63
C LEU A 90 -3.31 6.63 2.59
N VAL A 91 -4.58 7.01 2.47
CA VAL A 91 -5.69 6.46 3.25
C VAL A 91 -6.44 5.46 2.38
N MET A 92 -6.50 4.22 2.84
CA MET A 92 -7.12 3.11 2.11
C MET A 92 -8.00 2.26 3.01
N GLU A 93 -8.83 1.44 2.39
CA GLU A 93 -9.62 0.43 3.06
C GLU A 93 -8.76 -0.44 3.99
N ARG A 94 -9.22 -0.64 5.23
CA ARG A 94 -8.64 -1.68 6.09
C ARG A 94 -9.12 -3.04 5.61
N ILE A 95 -8.19 -3.85 5.12
CA ILE A 95 -8.45 -5.26 4.83
C ILE A 95 -7.73 -6.14 5.85
N GLU A 96 -8.46 -7.11 6.39
CA GLU A 96 -7.86 -8.15 7.23
C GLU A 96 -7.10 -9.15 6.36
N LEU A 97 -5.79 -9.24 6.60
CA LEU A 97 -4.93 -10.14 5.86
C LEU A 97 -5.15 -11.57 6.35
N SER A 98 -5.41 -12.49 5.42
CA SER A 98 -5.42 -13.92 5.70
C SER A 98 -4.20 -14.59 5.05
N HIS A 99 -3.44 -15.35 5.84
CA HIS A 99 -2.27 -16.06 5.33
C HIS A 99 -2.68 -17.41 4.75
N SER A 100 -2.67 -17.51 3.42
CA SER A 100 -2.85 -18.77 2.70
C SER A 100 -1.86 -18.82 1.53
N PRO A 101 -0.92 -19.80 1.51
CA PRO A 101 0.03 -19.94 0.42
C PRO A 101 -0.62 -20.09 -0.97
N LYS A 102 -1.78 -20.77 -1.03
CA LYS A 102 -2.57 -20.92 -2.25
C LYS A 102 -3.06 -19.55 -2.75
N ARG A 103 -3.65 -18.77 -1.85
CA ARG A 103 -4.14 -17.41 -2.16
C ARG A 103 -2.98 -16.50 -2.57
N MET A 104 -1.87 -16.53 -1.86
CA MET A 104 -0.71 -15.72 -2.22
C MET A 104 -0.24 -16.00 -3.67
N ARG A 105 -0.20 -17.29 -4.06
CA ARG A 105 0.15 -17.68 -5.43
C ARG A 105 -0.86 -17.16 -6.45
N GLU A 106 -2.15 -17.35 -6.21
CA GLU A 106 -3.23 -16.86 -7.08
C GLU A 106 -3.16 -15.33 -7.26
N ALA A 107 -2.91 -14.59 -6.19
CA ALA A 107 -2.79 -13.13 -6.22
C ALA A 107 -1.56 -12.67 -7.02
N ILE A 108 -0.42 -13.34 -6.86
CA ILE A 108 0.79 -13.06 -7.63
C ILE A 108 0.58 -13.38 -9.11
N THR A 109 -0.02 -14.53 -9.43
CA THR A 109 -0.35 -14.91 -10.80
C THR A 109 -1.29 -13.88 -11.44
N TRP A 110 -2.32 -13.42 -10.71
CA TRP A 110 -3.22 -12.39 -11.20
C TRP A 110 -2.49 -11.06 -11.41
N LEU A 111 -1.64 -10.65 -10.46
CA LEU A 111 -0.88 -9.38 -10.55
C LEU A 111 0.04 -9.35 -11.78
N ALA A 112 0.59 -10.51 -12.18
CA ALA A 112 1.39 -10.64 -13.39
C ALA A 112 0.59 -10.41 -14.70
N THR A 113 -0.75 -10.43 -14.64
CA THR A 113 -1.61 -10.13 -15.79
C THR A 113 -1.98 -8.65 -15.89
N VAL A 114 -1.67 -7.83 -14.87
CA VAL A 114 -1.98 -6.41 -14.89
C VAL A 114 -1.13 -5.73 -15.96
N PRO A 115 -1.73 -5.06 -16.97
CA PRO A 115 -0.97 -4.39 -18.00
C PRO A 115 -0.18 -3.23 -17.41
N ALA A 116 0.98 -2.95 -17.98
CA ALA A 116 1.69 -1.71 -17.71
C ALA A 116 0.83 -0.52 -18.19
N PRO A 117 0.84 0.64 -17.50
CA PRO A 117 0.22 1.85 -18.01
C PRO A 117 0.83 2.27 -19.35
N ASP A 118 0.01 2.89 -20.20
CA ASP A 118 0.42 3.31 -21.55
C ASP A 118 1.68 4.17 -21.55
N GLY A 119 2.56 3.92 -22.53
CA GLY A 119 3.78 4.69 -22.74
C GLY A 119 4.92 4.42 -21.73
N ARG A 120 4.80 3.40 -20.87
CA ARG A 120 5.86 3.06 -19.89
C ARG A 120 6.55 1.74 -20.22
N VAL A 121 7.89 1.78 -20.26
CA VAL A 121 8.71 0.63 -20.68
C VAL A 121 9.24 -0.13 -19.47
N VAL A 122 9.83 0.54 -18.47
CA VAL A 122 10.32 -0.08 -17.22
C VAL A 122 10.44 0.99 -16.11
N GLY A 123 10.00 0.68 -14.89
CA GLY A 123 10.24 1.52 -13.70
C GLY A 123 9.03 1.70 -12.78
N PRO A 124 9.17 2.42 -11.66
CA PRO A 124 8.06 2.67 -10.75
C PRO A 124 7.01 3.54 -11.43
N LEU A 125 5.74 3.22 -11.21
CA LEU A 125 4.65 4.11 -11.60
C LEU A 125 4.78 5.40 -10.79
N GLY A 126 4.53 6.57 -11.38
CA GLY A 126 4.82 7.86 -10.74
C GLY A 126 6.27 8.35 -10.88
N GLY A 127 7.19 7.54 -11.43
CA GLY A 127 8.58 7.92 -11.63
C GLY A 127 9.46 7.67 -10.40
N GLY A 128 10.69 8.20 -10.41
CA GLY A 128 11.64 8.03 -9.32
C GLY A 128 12.63 6.87 -9.52
N ARG A 129 13.53 6.70 -8.55
CA ARG A 129 14.62 5.72 -8.64
C ARG A 129 14.06 4.31 -8.41
N ILE A 130 14.37 3.39 -9.31
CA ILE A 130 14.18 1.96 -9.08
C ILE A 130 15.05 1.55 -7.89
N ARG A 131 14.43 1.25 -6.75
CA ARG A 131 15.11 0.71 -5.57
C ARG A 131 14.61 -0.70 -5.31
N HIS A 132 15.41 -1.70 -5.68
CA HIS A 132 15.16 -3.09 -5.33
C HIS A 132 16.11 -3.53 -4.22
N GLY A 133 15.56 -3.96 -3.09
CA GLY A 133 16.29 -4.65 -2.04
C GLY A 133 15.79 -6.08 -1.93
N PHE A 134 16.37 -7.02 -2.68
CA PHE A 134 15.95 -8.42 -2.62
C PHE A 134 16.28 -9.08 -1.27
N PHE A 135 17.24 -8.50 -0.52
CA PHE A 135 17.69 -9.00 0.78
C PHE A 135 18.06 -7.83 1.70
N LYS A 136 17.72 -7.93 2.99
CA LYS A 136 18.30 -7.07 4.04
C LYS A 136 19.82 -7.32 4.04
N ARG A 137 20.67 -6.28 3.98
CA ARG A 137 22.09 -6.48 4.25
C ARG A 137 22.24 -6.98 5.70
N GLY A 138 22.74 -8.20 5.86
CA GLY A 138 23.31 -8.68 7.12
C GLY A 138 22.41 -9.47 8.09
N VAL A 139 21.26 -10.04 7.68
CA VAL A 139 20.49 -10.92 8.60
C VAL A 139 20.05 -12.22 7.93
N ARG A 140 20.51 -13.34 8.51
CA ARG A 140 20.11 -14.73 8.24
C ARG A 140 18.60 -14.92 8.43
N TYR A 141 18.01 -15.77 7.60
CA TYR A 141 16.61 -16.21 7.58
C TYR A 141 15.79 -15.88 8.85
N SER A 142 14.85 -14.95 8.73
CA SER A 142 13.63 -14.94 9.51
C SER A 142 12.45 -15.08 8.54
N ARG A 143 11.47 -15.89 8.91
CA ARG A 143 10.34 -16.36 8.08
C ARG A 143 9.29 -15.29 7.76
N ASP A 144 9.56 -14.02 8.05
CA ASP A 144 8.55 -12.97 7.95
C ASP A 144 8.88 -11.97 6.83
N GLY A 145 7.91 -11.82 5.93
CA GLY A 145 8.07 -11.32 4.57
C GLY A 145 8.77 -9.97 4.39
N ALA A 146 9.70 -9.94 3.45
CA ALA A 146 10.34 -8.75 2.92
C ALA A 146 9.30 -7.74 2.39
N SER A 147 9.61 -6.45 2.55
CA SER A 147 8.76 -5.33 2.15
C SER A 147 9.44 -4.61 1.00
N ILE A 148 8.97 -4.88 -0.21
CA ILE A 148 9.19 -4.10 -1.42
C ILE A 148 7.79 -3.70 -1.88
N GLY A 149 7.50 -2.41 -2.05
CA GLY A 149 6.25 -1.86 -2.61
C GLY A 149 5.00 -2.67 -2.28
N ARG A 150 4.51 -2.60 -1.03
CA ARG A 150 3.35 -3.41 -0.62
C ARG A 150 2.08 -2.81 -1.21
N ILE A 151 1.66 -3.27 -2.39
CA ILE A 151 0.25 -3.28 -2.76
C ILE A 151 -0.46 -4.17 -1.75
N ILE A 152 -1.50 -3.67 -1.10
CA ILE A 152 -2.28 -4.49 -0.16
C ILE A 152 -3.34 -5.24 -0.96
N LEU A 153 -3.06 -6.53 -1.18
CA LEU A 153 -3.90 -7.49 -1.91
C LEU A 153 -4.45 -8.55 -0.96
N VAL A 154 -5.74 -8.84 -1.02
CA VAL A 154 -6.38 -9.95 -0.30
C VAL A 154 -7.34 -10.66 -1.23
N LEU A 155 -7.21 -11.96 -1.48
CA LEU A 155 -8.20 -12.68 -2.32
C LEU A 155 -9.52 -12.91 -1.57
N PRO A 156 -10.67 -12.86 -2.26
CA PRO A 156 -11.96 -13.17 -1.66
C PRO A 156 -12.02 -14.62 -1.16
N THR A 157 -12.79 -14.83 -0.08
CA THR A 157 -13.23 -16.15 0.37
C THR A 157 -14.29 -16.65 -0.59
N LYS A 158 -14.13 -17.86 -1.13
CA LYS A 158 -15.31 -18.61 -1.60
C LYS A 158 -16.13 -18.95 -0.36
N ASP A 159 -17.40 -18.55 -0.37
CA ASP A 159 -18.42 -19.18 0.46
C ASP A 159 -18.57 -20.66 0.07
#